data_AF-A0A6L5ZTF6-F1
#
_entry.id   AF-A0A6L5ZTF6-F1
#
_cell.length_a   1.000
_cell.length_b   1.000
_cell.length_c   1.000
_cell.angle_alpha   90.00
_cell.angle_beta   90.00
_cell.angle_gamma   90.00
#
_symmetry.space_group_name_H-M   'P 1'
#
loop_
_entity.id
_entity.type
_entity.pdbx_description
1 polymer ?
#
loop_
_entity_poly.entity_id
_entity_poly.type
_entity_poly.pdbx_seq_one_letter_code
_entity_poly.pdbx_strand_id
1 'polypeptide(L)'
;MSDGPLIVQSDKTLLLDIDHILSDECRRAIAAFAELEKSPEHIHTYRLTPLGLWNARAAGHDAEQVIDVLLKYSRFAVPHSLLVDIAETMSRYGRLRLEAHPVHGLILVSNDPAVLKEVTRGKKVAPMLGLQLDEETIVVHPGQRGFLKQALLKLGWPAEDFAGYVDGEHHEIALRQDG
;
A
#
# COMPACT_ATOMS: atom_id res chain seq x y z
N MET A 1 -20.72 -24.55 -0.91
CA MET A 1 -19.51 -24.46 -0.08
C MET A 1 -18.36 -24.83 -0.98
N SER A 2 -17.41 -23.92 -1.21
CA SER A 2 -16.25 -24.12 -2.07
C SER A 2 -15.20 -24.97 -1.35
N ASP A 3 -14.64 -25.95 -2.04
CA ASP A 3 -13.51 -26.75 -1.56
C ASP A 3 -12.19 -26.01 -1.83
N GLY A 4 -12.01 -24.91 -1.09
CA GLY A 4 -10.89 -23.99 -1.26
C GLY A 4 -9.72 -24.28 -0.31
N PRO A 5 -8.46 -23.93 -0.69
CA PRO A 5 -7.29 -24.09 0.17
C PRO A 5 -7.18 -23.01 1.26
N LEU A 6 -7.98 -21.94 1.20
CA LEU A 6 -7.79 -20.74 2.03
C LEU A 6 -8.88 -20.63 3.10
N ILE A 7 -8.51 -20.28 4.33
CA ILE A 7 -9.46 -19.82 5.35
C ILE A 7 -9.21 -18.34 5.58
N VAL A 8 -10.23 -17.52 5.34
CA VAL A 8 -10.17 -16.06 5.46
C VAL A 8 -10.82 -15.63 6.78
N GLN A 9 -10.05 -15.01 7.66
CA GLN A 9 -10.50 -14.55 8.98
C GLN A 9 -10.83 -13.06 8.98
N SER A 10 -11.72 -12.64 9.86
CA SER A 10 -12.15 -11.23 9.98
C SER A 10 -11.04 -10.30 10.48
N ASP A 11 -10.01 -10.84 11.13
CA ASP A 11 -8.84 -10.13 11.65
C ASP A 11 -7.71 -9.97 10.62
N LYS A 12 -8.02 -10.16 9.33
CA LYS A 12 -7.07 -10.06 8.19
C LYS A 12 -6.07 -11.22 8.08
N THR A 13 -6.22 -12.25 8.90
CA THR A 13 -5.41 -13.47 8.80
C THR A 13 -5.94 -14.39 7.69
N LEU A 14 -5.03 -14.92 6.87
CA LEU A 14 -5.32 -15.93 5.85
C LEU A 14 -4.54 -17.20 6.20
N LEU A 15 -5.25 -18.33 6.34
CA LEU A 15 -4.64 -19.63 6.60
C LEU A 15 -4.71 -20.45 5.32
N LEU A 16 -3.55 -20.72 4.73
CA LEU A 16 -3.43 -21.48 3.50
C LEU A 16 -3.04 -22.93 3.82
N ASP A 17 -3.90 -23.86 3.44
CA ASP A 17 -3.63 -25.30 3.45
C ASP A 17 -2.66 -25.67 2.32
N ILE A 18 -1.48 -26.17 2.69
CA ILE A 18 -0.39 -26.49 1.75
C ILE A 18 -0.62 -27.83 1.06
N ASP A 19 -1.33 -28.74 1.72
CA ASP A 19 -1.59 -30.08 1.18
C ASP A 19 -2.72 -30.08 0.13
N HIS A 20 -3.44 -28.97 0.00
CA HIS A 20 -4.52 -28.83 -0.97
C HIS A 20 -3.99 -28.64 -2.41
N ILE A 21 -4.64 -29.28 -3.39
CA ILE A 21 -4.20 -29.26 -4.81
C ILE A 21 -4.10 -27.86 -5.43
N LEU A 22 -4.93 -26.92 -4.98
CA LEU A 22 -4.91 -25.52 -5.43
C LEU A 22 -3.95 -24.61 -4.63
N SER A 23 -3.16 -25.16 -3.70
CA SER A 23 -2.36 -24.34 -2.78
C SER A 23 -1.35 -23.45 -3.50
N ASP A 24 -0.62 -23.98 -4.48
CA ASP A 24 0.36 -23.21 -5.26
C ASP A 24 -0.25 -22.09 -6.10
N GLU A 25 -1.45 -22.32 -6.65
CA GLU A 25 -2.21 -21.30 -7.38
C GLU A 25 -2.69 -20.21 -6.43
N CYS A 26 -3.29 -20.60 -5.30
CA CYS A 26 -3.77 -19.67 -4.28
C CYS A 26 -2.62 -18.84 -3.69
N ARG A 27 -1.48 -19.46 -3.39
CA ARG A 27 -0.27 -18.79 -2.89
C ARG A 27 0.20 -17.68 -3.83
N ARG A 28 0.25 -17.97 -5.13
CA ARG A 28 0.63 -16.96 -6.15
C ARG A 28 -0.41 -15.85 -6.24
N ALA A 29 -1.69 -16.19 -6.16
CA ALA A 29 -2.77 -15.22 -6.25
C ALA A 29 -2.80 -14.22 -5.07
N ILE A 30 -2.55 -14.69 -3.85
CA ILE A 30 -2.55 -13.82 -2.65
C ILE A 30 -1.24 -13.04 -2.48
N ALA A 31 -0.14 -13.47 -3.11
CA ALA A 31 1.18 -12.84 -2.95
C ALA A 31 1.23 -11.37 -3.37
N ALA A 32 0.30 -10.91 -4.22
CA ALA A 32 0.21 -9.52 -4.63
C ALA A 32 -0.22 -8.57 -3.49
N PHE A 33 -0.98 -9.08 -2.51
CA PHE A 33 -1.65 -8.23 -1.51
C PHE A 33 -1.58 -8.75 -0.06
N ALA A 34 -1.05 -9.95 0.17
CA ALA A 34 -0.88 -10.55 1.49
C ALA A 34 0.59 -10.87 1.77
N GLU A 35 1.02 -10.63 3.01
CA GLU A 35 2.39 -10.88 3.47
C GLU A 35 2.46 -12.22 4.22
N LEU A 36 3.51 -13.02 3.98
CA LEU A 36 3.74 -14.27 4.70
C LEU A 36 4.22 -13.97 6.12
N GLU A 37 3.50 -14.47 7.13
CA GLU A 37 3.91 -14.37 8.54
C GLU A 37 4.64 -15.62 9.01
N LYS A 38 4.12 -16.80 8.68
CA LYS A 38 4.63 -18.10 9.15
C LYS A 38 4.41 -19.17 8.09
N SER A 39 5.36 -20.08 7.94
CA SER A 39 5.31 -21.19 6.98
C SER A 39 5.69 -22.54 7.63
N PRO A 40 4.88 -23.06 8.56
CA PRO A 40 5.02 -24.44 9.03
C PRO A 40 4.55 -25.43 7.94
N GLU A 41 4.73 -26.72 8.18
CA GLU A 41 4.57 -27.78 7.17
C GLU A 41 3.22 -27.80 6.45
N HIS A 42 2.10 -27.71 7.19
CA HIS A 42 0.76 -27.91 6.62
C HIS A 42 -0.04 -26.64 6.39
N ILE A 43 0.12 -25.61 7.24
CA ILE A 43 -0.70 -24.40 7.20
C ILE A 43 0.19 -23.17 7.20
N HIS A 44 0.29 -22.48 6.07
CA HIS A 44 0.94 -21.18 6.02
C HIS A 44 -0.01 -20.08 6.50
N THR A 45 0.52 -19.13 7.27
CA THR A 45 -0.22 -17.96 7.75
C THR A 45 0.25 -16.73 6.98
N TYR A 46 -0.68 -16.08 6.30
CA TYR A 46 -0.49 -14.79 5.66
C TYR A 46 -1.34 -13.72 6.36
N ARG A 47 -0.99 -12.45 6.18
CA ARG A 47 -1.78 -11.31 6.66
C ARG A 47 -2.04 -10.33 5.54
N LEU A 48 -3.29 -9.90 5.42
CA LEU A 48 -3.63 -8.72 4.62
C LEU A 48 -3.14 -7.48 5.36
N THR A 49 -2.27 -6.70 4.72
CA THR A 49 -1.76 -5.44 5.25
C THR A 49 -2.27 -4.28 4.39
N PRO A 50 -2.53 -3.09 4.96
CA PRO A 50 -2.86 -1.92 4.15
C PRO A 50 -1.79 -1.63 3.09
N LEU A 51 -0.51 -1.81 3.43
CA LEU A 51 0.60 -1.65 2.50
C LEU A 51 0.53 -2.68 1.35
N GLY A 52 0.28 -3.94 1.64
CA GLY A 52 0.10 -4.99 0.62
C GLY A 52 -1.06 -4.66 -0.33
N LEU A 53 -2.20 -4.22 0.21
CA LEU A 53 -3.37 -3.80 -0.58
C LEU A 53 -3.07 -2.59 -1.47
N TRP A 54 -2.36 -1.59 -0.96
CA TRP A 54 -1.96 -0.42 -1.75
C TRP A 54 -0.88 -0.75 -2.79
N ASN A 55 0.04 -1.66 -2.48
CA ASN A 55 1.03 -2.14 -3.44
C ASN A 55 0.37 -2.91 -4.58
N ALA A 56 -0.61 -3.77 -4.26
CA ALA A 56 -1.44 -4.43 -5.27
C ALA A 56 -2.14 -3.40 -6.14
N ARG A 57 -2.70 -2.35 -5.53
CA ARG A 57 -3.35 -1.25 -6.26
C ARG A 57 -2.38 -0.50 -7.19
N ALA A 58 -1.18 -0.20 -6.71
CA ALA A 58 -0.10 0.40 -7.51
C ALA A 58 0.32 -0.50 -8.69
N ALA A 59 0.27 -1.82 -8.51
CA ALA A 59 0.57 -2.81 -9.54
C ALA A 59 -0.58 -3.04 -10.53
N GLY A 60 -1.70 -2.31 -10.39
CA GLY A 60 -2.84 -2.38 -11.31
C GLY A 60 -3.98 -3.29 -10.87
N HIS A 61 -3.90 -3.89 -9.68
CA HIS A 61 -5.02 -4.67 -9.13
C HIS A 61 -6.09 -3.76 -8.53
N ASP A 62 -7.37 -4.02 -8.81
CA ASP A 62 -8.46 -3.34 -8.11
C ASP A 62 -8.98 -4.17 -6.92
N ALA A 63 -9.87 -3.56 -6.13
CA ALA A 63 -10.44 -4.22 -4.96
C ALA A 63 -11.32 -5.41 -5.34
N GLU A 64 -11.99 -5.35 -6.49
CA GLU A 64 -12.86 -6.43 -6.97
C GLU A 64 -12.04 -7.69 -7.26
N GLN A 65 -10.90 -7.55 -7.94
CA GLN A 65 -9.97 -8.65 -8.21
C GLN A 65 -9.42 -9.27 -6.92
N VAL A 66 -9.03 -8.46 -5.92
CA VAL A 66 -8.56 -8.96 -4.63
C VAL A 66 -9.68 -9.74 -3.91
N ILE A 67 -10.89 -9.20 -3.91
CA ILE A 67 -12.06 -9.84 -3.31
C ILE A 67 -12.41 -11.15 -4.03
N ASP A 68 -12.39 -11.16 -5.36
CA ASP A 68 -12.66 -12.34 -6.19
C ASP A 68 -11.65 -13.46 -5.89
N VAL A 69 -10.36 -13.13 -5.75
CA VAL A 69 -9.34 -14.11 -5.32
C VAL A 69 -9.68 -14.71 -3.96
N LEU A 70 -10.06 -13.90 -2.97
CA LEU A 70 -10.43 -14.40 -1.65
C LEU A 70 -11.69 -15.29 -1.73
N LEU A 71 -12.71 -14.88 -2.46
CA LEU A 71 -13.94 -15.66 -2.63
C LEU A 71 -13.71 -16.98 -3.38
N LYS A 72 -12.88 -16.96 -4.43
CA LYS A 72 -12.53 -18.13 -5.25
C LYS A 72 -11.86 -19.22 -4.43
N TYR A 73 -10.88 -18.87 -3.60
CA TYR A 73 -10.08 -19.85 -2.85
C TYR A 73 -10.56 -20.09 -1.42
N SER A 74 -11.51 -19.33 -0.91
CA SER A 74 -11.96 -19.50 0.46
C SER A 74 -12.77 -20.80 0.63
N ARG A 75 -12.41 -21.58 1.65
CA ARG A 75 -13.13 -22.78 2.10
C ARG A 75 -14.47 -22.43 2.76
N PHE A 76 -14.52 -21.28 3.41
CA PHE A 76 -15.70 -20.78 4.12
C PHE A 76 -16.17 -19.44 3.54
N ALA A 77 -17.36 -18.98 3.92
CA ALA A 77 -17.80 -17.66 3.53
C ALA A 77 -16.83 -16.58 4.05
N VAL A 78 -16.39 -15.68 3.17
CA VAL A 78 -15.53 -14.56 3.57
C VAL A 78 -16.36 -13.57 4.39
N PRO A 79 -15.86 -13.10 5.55
CA PRO A 79 -16.59 -12.12 6.36
C PRO A 79 -16.89 -10.83 5.58
N HIS A 80 -18.15 -10.41 5.53
CA HIS A 80 -18.56 -9.21 4.78
C HIS A 80 -17.82 -7.94 5.24
N SER A 81 -17.57 -7.81 6.56
CA SER A 81 -16.80 -6.69 7.11
C SER A 81 -15.39 -6.60 6.53
N LEU A 82 -14.75 -7.73 6.23
CA LEU A 82 -13.43 -7.74 5.60
C LEU A 82 -13.50 -7.27 4.14
N LEU A 83 -14.54 -7.67 3.40
CA LEU A 83 -14.74 -7.23 2.02
C LEU A 83 -14.88 -5.70 1.92
N VAL A 84 -15.67 -5.12 2.84
CA VAL A 84 -15.84 -3.66 2.95
C VAL A 84 -14.51 -2.99 3.31
N ASP A 85 -13.78 -3.50 4.31
CA ASP A 85 -12.49 -2.95 4.72
C ASP A 85 -11.43 -2.97 3.60
N ILE A 86 -11.37 -4.05 2.80
CA ILE A 86 -10.49 -4.14 1.63
C ILE A 86 -10.83 -3.05 0.61
N ALA A 87 -12.11 -2.92 0.26
CA ALA A 87 -12.57 -1.93 -0.72
C ALA A 87 -12.28 -0.50 -0.23
N GLU A 88 -12.60 -0.19 1.01
CA GLU A 88 -12.32 1.11 1.62
C GLU A 88 -10.81 1.39 1.65
N THR A 89 -10.00 0.42 2.08
CA THR A 89 -8.54 0.58 2.17
C THR A 89 -7.95 0.88 0.80
N MET A 90 -8.27 0.07 -0.21
CA MET A 90 -7.74 0.25 -1.56
C MET A 90 -8.22 1.54 -2.24
N SER A 91 -9.42 2.03 -1.90
CA SER A 91 -9.97 3.30 -2.44
C SER A 91 -9.18 4.56 -2.05
N ARG A 92 -8.31 4.46 -1.02
CA ARG A 92 -7.46 5.55 -0.55
C ARG A 92 -6.22 5.76 -1.42
N TYR A 93 -5.82 4.75 -2.19
CA TYR A 93 -4.70 4.89 -3.11
C TYR A 93 -5.04 5.86 -4.24
N GLY A 94 -4.08 6.72 -4.59
CA GLY A 94 -4.23 7.74 -5.63
C GLY A 94 -5.05 8.96 -5.24
N ARG A 95 -5.43 9.07 -3.96
CA ARG A 95 -6.01 10.31 -3.41
C ARG A 95 -4.95 11.39 -3.20
N LEU A 96 -3.73 11.00 -2.85
CA LEU A 96 -2.60 11.89 -2.63
C LEU A 96 -1.46 11.58 -3.59
N ARG A 97 -0.86 12.63 -4.14
CA ARG A 97 0.26 12.55 -5.09
C ARG A 97 1.34 13.55 -4.71
N LEU A 98 2.59 13.11 -4.71
CA LEU A 98 3.76 13.96 -4.59
C LEU A 98 4.26 14.29 -5.98
N GLU A 99 4.35 15.58 -6.29
CA GLU A 99 4.73 16.07 -7.62
C GLU A 99 5.82 17.12 -7.53
N ALA A 100 6.59 17.26 -8.61
CA ALA A 100 7.54 18.35 -8.77
C ALA A 100 6.83 19.56 -9.37
N HIS A 101 6.94 20.71 -8.70
CA HIS A 101 6.39 21.99 -9.13
C HIS A 101 7.51 22.92 -9.61
N PRO A 102 7.40 23.56 -10.79
CA PRO A 102 8.46 24.40 -11.35
C PRO A 102 8.93 25.55 -10.46
N VAL A 103 8.03 26.12 -9.66
CA VAL A 103 8.30 27.29 -8.81
C VAL A 103 8.45 26.93 -7.33
N HIS A 104 7.78 25.87 -6.88
CA HIS A 104 7.60 25.59 -5.44
C HIS A 104 8.37 24.36 -4.99
N GLY A 105 9.08 23.67 -5.89
CA GLY A 105 9.77 22.43 -5.57
C GLY A 105 8.78 21.29 -5.36
N LEU A 106 8.87 20.59 -4.22
CA LEU A 106 8.00 19.45 -3.95
C LEU A 106 6.61 19.93 -3.47
N ILE A 107 5.55 19.38 -4.06
CA ILE A 107 4.17 19.64 -3.64
C ILE A 107 3.45 18.32 -3.33
N LEU A 108 2.48 18.38 -2.43
CA LEU A 108 1.49 17.34 -2.17
C LEU A 108 0.17 17.81 -2.77
N VAL A 109 -0.36 17.02 -3.70
CA VAL A 109 -1.61 17.25 -4.43
C VAL A 109 -2.64 16.22 -4.00
N SER A 110 -3.90 16.62 -3.86
CA SER A 110 -5.03 15.74 -3.62
C SER A 110 -6.11 15.94 -4.67
N ASN A 111 -6.75 14.86 -5.12
CA ASN A 111 -8.00 14.94 -5.91
C ASN A 111 -9.25 15.01 -5.02
N ASP A 112 -9.05 15.07 -3.71
CA ASP A 112 -10.09 15.20 -2.69
C ASP A 112 -9.64 16.25 -1.66
N PRO A 113 -10.19 17.47 -1.71
CA PRO A 113 -9.85 18.54 -0.77
C PRO A 113 -10.10 18.17 0.71
N ALA A 114 -11.08 17.30 0.99
CA ALA A 114 -11.34 16.86 2.36
C ALA A 114 -10.20 15.97 2.88
N VAL A 115 -9.66 15.09 2.03
CA VAL A 115 -8.48 14.28 2.36
C VAL A 115 -7.26 15.16 2.62
N LEU A 116 -7.02 16.18 1.78
CA LEU A 116 -5.89 17.09 2.00
C LEU A 116 -6.02 17.82 3.34
N LYS A 117 -7.23 18.32 3.64
CA LYS A 117 -7.55 18.99 4.90
C LYS A 117 -7.42 18.07 6.11
N GLU A 118 -7.72 16.78 5.97
CA GLU A 118 -7.52 15.79 7.02
C GLU A 118 -6.02 15.58 7.28
N VAL A 119 -5.23 15.29 6.25
CA VAL A 119 -3.81 14.95 6.43
C VAL A 119 -2.97 16.12 6.90
N THR A 120 -3.28 17.35 6.46
CA THR A 120 -2.61 18.59 6.89
C THR A 120 -2.78 18.87 8.38
N ARG A 121 -3.84 18.36 9.02
CA ARG A 121 -4.06 18.46 10.49
C ARG A 121 -3.30 17.41 11.28
N GLY A 122 -2.72 16.40 10.61
CA GLY A 122 -1.96 15.34 11.25
C GLY A 122 -0.71 15.89 11.93
N LYS A 123 -0.56 15.68 13.25
CA LYS A 123 0.57 16.22 14.04
C LYS A 123 1.96 15.85 13.51
N LYS A 124 2.09 14.69 12.84
CA LYS A 124 3.34 14.24 12.23
C LYS A 124 3.52 14.73 10.78
N VAL A 125 2.43 15.11 10.13
CA VAL A 125 2.41 15.55 8.73
C VAL A 125 2.61 17.07 8.66
N ALA A 126 1.87 17.84 9.48
CA ALA A 126 1.89 19.30 9.47
C ALA A 126 3.29 19.94 9.49
N PRO A 127 4.27 19.46 10.29
CA PRO A 127 5.62 20.05 10.32
C PRO A 127 6.41 19.87 9.01
N MET A 128 5.93 19.04 8.09
CA MET A 128 6.58 18.75 6.80
C MET A 128 5.99 19.60 5.66
N LEU A 129 4.94 20.37 5.95
CA LEU A 129 4.16 21.12 4.97
C LEU A 129 4.40 22.63 5.13
N GLY A 130 4.42 23.34 4.00
CA GLY A 130 4.63 24.77 3.92
C GLY A 130 3.36 25.53 3.53
N LEU A 131 3.52 26.47 2.60
CA LEU A 131 2.42 27.28 2.08
C LEU A 131 1.36 26.40 1.39
N GLN A 132 0.10 26.56 1.78
CA GLN A 132 -1.02 26.03 1.02
C GLN A 132 -1.29 26.93 -0.18
N LEU A 133 -1.22 26.36 -1.38
CA LEU A 133 -1.36 27.10 -2.64
C LEU A 133 -2.85 27.26 -3.01
N ASP A 134 -3.62 26.20 -2.81
CA ASP A 134 -5.06 26.14 -3.05
C ASP A 134 -5.72 25.00 -2.22
N GLU A 135 -6.97 24.65 -2.49
CA GLU A 135 -7.71 23.61 -1.76
C GLU A 135 -7.18 22.19 -1.98
N GLU A 136 -6.41 21.97 -3.05
CA GLU A 136 -5.94 20.67 -3.51
C GLU A 136 -4.41 20.53 -3.46
N THR A 137 -3.68 21.62 -3.22
CA THR A 137 -2.22 21.67 -3.33
C THR A 137 -1.57 22.37 -2.15
N ILE A 138 -0.58 21.71 -1.55
CA ILE A 138 0.27 22.28 -0.50
C ILE A 138 1.75 22.00 -0.76
N VAL A 139 2.60 22.99 -0.46
CA VAL A 139 4.05 22.85 -0.56
C VAL A 139 4.55 21.85 0.49
N VAL A 140 5.51 21.01 0.12
CA VAL A 140 6.23 20.11 1.02
C VAL A 140 7.64 20.66 1.22
N HIS A 141 8.09 20.71 2.47
CA HIS A 141 9.44 21.20 2.78
C HIS A 141 10.52 20.30 2.14
N PRO A 142 11.62 20.88 1.63
CA PRO A 142 12.73 20.13 1.05
C PRO A 142 13.25 19.04 1.99
N GLY A 143 13.59 17.87 1.45
CA GLY A 143 14.08 16.73 2.24
C GLY A 143 13.01 15.97 3.04
N GLN A 144 11.77 16.46 3.11
CA GLN A 144 10.71 15.79 3.87
C GLN A 144 9.98 14.69 3.11
N ARG A 145 10.23 14.49 1.81
CA ARG A 145 9.53 13.51 0.95
C ARG A 145 9.38 12.12 1.59
N GLY A 146 10.48 11.53 2.04
CA GLY A 146 10.48 10.19 2.65
C GLY A 146 9.72 10.16 3.98
N PHE A 147 9.96 11.15 4.84
CA PHE A 147 9.27 11.25 6.14
C PHE A 147 7.77 11.49 5.96
N LEU A 148 7.38 12.31 4.99
CA LEU A 148 5.99 12.60 4.65
C LEU A 148 5.29 11.33 4.16
N LYS A 149 5.89 10.57 3.24
CA LYS A 149 5.33 9.28 2.80
C LYS A 149 5.12 8.33 3.96
N GLN A 150 6.08 8.21 4.86
CA GLN A 150 5.95 7.36 6.04
C GLN A 150 4.86 7.85 7.01
N ALA A 151 4.73 9.16 7.21
CA ALA A 151 3.72 9.76 8.08
C ALA A 151 2.31 9.57 7.49
N LEU A 152 2.16 9.79 6.20
CA LEU A 152 0.92 9.61 5.43
C LEU A 152 0.47 8.14 5.41
N LEU A 153 1.40 7.21 5.19
CA LEU A 153 1.15 5.77 5.27
C LEU A 153 0.64 5.37 6.67
N LYS A 154 1.27 5.87 7.73
CA LYS A 154 0.81 5.64 9.12
C LYS A 154 -0.54 6.28 9.42
N LEU A 155 -0.90 7.35 8.72
CA LEU A 155 -2.19 8.02 8.84
C LEU A 155 -3.30 7.32 8.01
N GLY A 156 -2.93 6.34 7.17
CA GLY A 156 -3.88 5.61 6.35
C GLY A 156 -4.14 6.23 4.98
N TRP A 157 -3.28 7.14 4.51
CA TRP A 157 -3.41 7.85 3.25
C TRP A 157 -2.13 7.73 2.43
N PRO A 158 -1.92 6.65 1.64
CA PRO A 158 -0.70 6.49 0.86
C PRO A 158 -0.59 7.59 -0.20
N ALA A 159 0.61 8.16 -0.36
CA ALA A 159 0.89 9.11 -1.43
C ALA A 159 1.66 8.43 -2.56
N GLU A 160 1.14 8.55 -3.78
CA GLU A 160 1.88 8.25 -5.00
C GLU A 160 3.01 9.26 -5.20
N ASP A 161 4.04 8.87 -5.93
CA ASP A 161 5.27 9.64 -5.97
C ASP A 161 5.77 9.85 -7.39
N PHE A 162 5.39 11.00 -7.94
CA PHE A 162 5.69 11.44 -9.31
C PHE A 162 6.76 12.54 -9.35
N ALA A 163 7.34 12.92 -8.21
CA ALA A 163 8.28 14.03 -8.10
C ALA A 163 9.66 13.80 -8.75
N GLY A 164 9.81 12.76 -9.58
CA GLY A 164 11.08 12.38 -10.21
C GLY A 164 12.18 12.01 -9.19
N TYR A 165 13.39 11.76 -9.68
CA TYR A 165 14.59 11.72 -8.85
C TYR A 165 15.38 13.01 -9.07
N VAL A 166 15.88 13.61 -7.99
CA VAL A 166 17.00 14.55 -8.09
C VAL A 166 18.26 13.68 -8.13
N ASP A 167 19.15 13.90 -9.10
CA ASP A 167 20.43 13.18 -9.11
C ASP A 167 21.10 13.31 -7.75
N GLY A 168 21.41 12.17 -7.13
CA GLY A 168 22.17 12.14 -5.89
C GLY A 168 23.59 12.66 -6.11
N GLU A 169 24.24 13.05 -5.01
CA GLU A 169 25.67 13.38 -5.05
C GLU A 169 26.44 12.22 -5.68
N HIS A 170 27.15 12.48 -6.77
CA HIS A 170 27.96 11.47 -7.44
C HIS A 170 29.11 11.07 -6.52
N HIS A 171 29.10 9.82 -6.08
CA HIS A 171 30.24 9.21 -5.41
C HIS A 171 31.00 8.35 -6.43
N GLU A 172 32.30 8.60 -6.56
CA GLU A 172 33.19 7.74 -7.35
C GLU A 172 33.29 6.37 -6.66
N ILE A 173 32.57 5.39 -7.20
CA ILE A 173 32.67 3.99 -6.77
C ILE A 173 33.59 3.28 -7.74
N ALA A 174 34.77 2.86 -7.27
CA ALA A 174 35.68 2.00 -8.01
C ALA A 174 35.65 0.58 -7.46
N LEU A 175 35.62 -0.41 -8.36
CA LEU A 175 35.76 -1.82 -8.00
C LEU A 175 37.20 -2.07 -7.52
N ARG A 176 37.39 -2.61 -6.31
CA ARG A 176 38.70 -3.18 -5.95
C ARG A 176 38.87 -4.50 -6.70
N GLN A 177 39.93 -4.59 -7.48
CA GLN A 177 40.23 -5.77 -8.32
C GLN A 177 41.13 -6.79 -7.61
N ASP A 178 41.45 -6.57 -6.34
CA ASP A 178 42.27 -7.49 -5.56
C ASP A 178 41.38 -8.64 -5.06
N GLY A 179 41.53 -9.80 -5.72
CA GLY A 179 40.92 -11.07 -5.37
C GLY A 179 41.67 -11.85 -4.29
#